data_AF-A0A4V6A9K2-F1
#
_entry.id   AF-A0A4V6A9K2-F1
#
_cell.length_a   1.000
_cell.length_b   1.000
_cell.length_c   1.000
_cell.angle_alpha   90.00
_cell.angle_beta   90.00
_cell.angle_gamma   90.00
#
_symmetry.space_group_name_H-M   'P 1'
#
loop_
_entity.id
_entity.type
_entity.pdbx_description
1 polymer ?
#
loop_
_entity_poly.entity_id
_entity_poly.type
_entity_poly.pdbx_seq_one_letter_code
_entity_poly.pdbx_strand_id
1 'polypeptide(L)'
;MELEKCVNSSLCLPQKPKLVVGLKGSTADIFVDNAAYRDFLYKAFGVSSADMESSATCLSNRIPVIAIRGMSDLAGGQSGENAMDTYGSLAALNTAKAVLKFISKLPGYNSR
;
A
#
# COMPACT_ATOMS: atom_id res chain seq x y z
N MET A 1 -6.29 13.39 -5.86
CA MET A 1 -7.22 12.46 -6.55
C MET A 1 -8.15 11.89 -5.51
N GLU A 2 -9.39 11.57 -5.88
CA GLU A 2 -10.30 10.87 -4.97
C GLU A 2 -10.04 9.35 -5.03
N LEU A 3 -10.10 8.69 -3.88
CA LEU A 3 -9.90 7.26 -3.72
C LEU A 3 -11.24 6.62 -3.36
N GLU A 4 -11.46 5.41 -3.87
CA GLU A 4 -12.65 4.62 -3.57
C GLU A 4 -12.68 4.25 -2.10
N LYS A 5 -13.85 4.43 -1.49
CA LYS A 5 -14.08 4.15 -0.07
C LYS A 5 -14.62 2.74 0.17
N CYS A 6 -15.21 2.12 -0.85
CA CYS A 6 -16.02 0.93 -0.70
C CYS A 6 -15.56 -0.20 -1.62
N VAL A 7 -15.59 -1.42 -1.09
CA VAL A 7 -15.35 -2.65 -1.86
C VAL A 7 -16.57 -2.93 -2.75
N ASN A 8 -17.77 -2.70 -2.22
CA ASN A 8 -19.06 -2.87 -2.90
C ASN A 8 -20.12 -1.95 -2.25
N SER A 9 -21.40 -2.10 -2.61
CA SER A 9 -22.48 -1.23 -2.12
C SER A 9 -22.75 -1.33 -0.62
N SER A 10 -22.37 -2.43 0.04
CA SER A 10 -22.65 -2.69 1.45
C SER A 10 -21.42 -2.62 2.36
N LEU A 11 -20.21 -2.65 1.79
CA LEU A 11 -18.96 -2.70 2.54
C LEU A 11 -18.04 -1.52 2.21
N CYS A 12 -17.86 -0.64 3.19
CA CYS A 12 -17.05 0.58 3.08
C CYS A 12 -16.13 0.78 4.27
N LEU A 13 -14.99 1.44 4.03
CA LEU A 13 -14.10 1.90 5.09
C LEU A 13 -14.83 2.92 6.00
N PRO A 14 -14.53 2.98 7.31
CA PRO A 14 -15.15 3.96 8.19
C PRO A 14 -14.73 5.39 7.82
N GLN A 15 -13.47 5.58 7.46
CA GLN A 15 -12.89 6.86 7.08
C GLN A 15 -12.60 6.93 5.58
N LYS A 16 -12.55 8.14 5.03
CA LYS A 16 -12.12 8.33 3.63
C LYS A 16 -10.64 7.97 3.48
N PRO A 17 -10.26 7.12 2.51
CA PRO A 17 -8.87 6.78 2.27
C PRO A 17 -8.09 8.00 1.77
N LYS A 18 -6.78 8.00 2.05
CA LYS A 18 -5.88 9.10 1.72
C LYS A 18 -4.66 8.57 0.99
N LEU A 19 -4.19 9.35 0.01
CA LEU A 19 -2.86 9.16 -0.58
C LEU A 19 -1.84 9.90 0.30
N VAL A 20 -0.81 9.19 0.75
CA VAL A 20 0.29 9.75 1.54
C VAL A 20 1.61 9.44 0.81
N VAL A 21 2.52 10.41 0.78
CA VAL A 21 3.81 10.33 0.07
C VAL A 21 4.94 10.58 1.06
N GLY A 22 6.07 9.90 0.88
CA GLY A 22 7.30 10.12 1.68
C GLY A 22 7.40 9.30 2.97
N LEU A 23 6.51 8.32 3.17
CA LEU A 23 6.63 7.37 4.28
C LEU A 23 7.63 6.26 3.93
N LYS A 24 8.27 5.71 4.97
CA LYS A 24 9.16 4.55 4.82
C LYS A 24 8.34 3.26 4.74
N GLY A 25 8.71 2.36 3.84
CA GLY A 25 8.20 0.99 3.78
C GLY A 25 9.30 -0.02 4.09
N SER A 26 8.92 -1.19 4.59
CA SER A 26 9.79 -2.37 4.72
C SER A 26 9.32 -3.50 3.81
N THR A 27 10.25 -4.34 3.38
CA THR A 27 9.93 -5.59 2.68
C THR A 27 10.43 -6.77 3.50
N ALA A 28 9.64 -7.83 3.59
CA ALA A 28 10.00 -9.09 4.23
C ALA A 28 9.49 -10.28 3.41
N ASP A 29 10.11 -11.45 3.55
CA ASP A 29 9.65 -12.70 2.92
C ASP A 29 8.48 -13.36 3.66
N ILE A 30 7.85 -12.64 4.58
CA ILE A 30 6.72 -13.09 5.40
C ILE A 30 5.56 -12.10 5.31
N PHE A 31 4.34 -12.62 5.40
CA PHE A 31 3.17 -11.80 5.65
C PHE A 31 3.16 -11.36 7.12
N VAL A 32 3.37 -10.07 7.38
CA VAL A 32 3.45 -9.53 8.75
C VAL A 32 2.04 -9.40 9.32
N ASP A 33 1.62 -10.37 10.13
CA ASP A 33 0.33 -10.35 10.84
C ASP A 33 0.52 -10.47 12.36
N ASN A 34 1.31 -9.55 12.92
CA ASN A 34 1.65 -9.56 14.34
C ASN A 34 1.79 -8.13 14.88
N ALA A 35 0.95 -7.76 15.84
CA ALA A 35 0.92 -6.41 16.41
C ALA A 35 2.24 -6.00 17.05
N ALA A 36 2.84 -6.89 17.85
CA ALA A 36 4.09 -6.61 18.55
C ALA A 36 5.25 -6.40 17.57
N TYR A 37 5.29 -7.19 16.49
CA TYR A 37 6.32 -7.05 15.46
C TYR A 37 6.12 -5.80 14.61
N ARG A 38 4.88 -5.49 14.18
CA ARG A 38 4.53 -4.23 13.52
C ARG A 38 4.97 -3.01 14.36
N ASP A 39 4.65 -3.02 15.66
CA ASP A 39 5.01 -1.93 16.57
C ASP A 39 6.52 -1.80 16.76
N PHE A 40 7.23 -2.93 16.82
CA PHE A 40 8.70 -2.95 16.80
C PHE A 40 9.26 -2.30 15.54
N LEU A 41 8.77 -2.69 14.35
CA LEU A 41 9.23 -2.15 13.07
C LEU A 41 9.01 -0.63 13.00
N TYR A 42 7.86 -0.15 13.46
CA TYR A 42 7.58 1.29 13.54
C TYR A 42 8.55 2.00 14.49
N LYS A 43 8.74 1.50 15.72
CA LYS A 43 9.60 2.13 16.73
C LYS A 43 11.09 2.11 16.34
N ALA A 44 11.56 1.03 15.73
CA ALA A 44 12.96 0.84 15.39
C ALA A 44 13.34 1.57 14.08
N PHE A 45 12.46 1.58 13.08
CA PHE A 45 12.80 2.03 11.72
C PHE A 45 11.94 3.19 11.21
N GLY A 46 10.81 3.48 11.87
CA GLY A 46 9.84 4.47 11.42
C GLY A 46 9.10 4.04 10.15
N VAL A 47 8.97 2.73 9.90
CA VAL A 47 8.23 2.23 8.73
C VAL A 47 6.73 2.30 8.96
N SER A 48 6.00 2.69 7.92
CA SER A 48 4.54 2.86 7.95
C SER A 48 3.80 1.78 7.16
N SER A 49 4.52 1.00 6.36
CA SER A 49 3.98 -0.12 5.58
C SER A 49 4.98 -1.26 5.51
N ALA A 50 4.46 -2.48 5.36
CA ALA A 50 5.24 -3.68 5.08
C ALA A 50 4.66 -4.38 3.85
N ASP A 51 5.52 -4.89 2.98
CA ASP A 51 5.16 -5.70 1.82
C ASP A 51 6.16 -6.84 1.62
N MET A 52 6.04 -7.57 0.50
CA MET A 52 6.87 -8.76 0.26
C MET A 52 7.78 -8.63 -0.98
N GLU A 53 7.75 -7.52 -1.73
CA GLU A 53 8.50 -7.40 -2.99
C GLU A 53 9.22 -6.07 -3.26
N SER A 54 8.81 -4.94 -2.66
CA SER A 54 9.22 -3.61 -3.16
C SER A 54 10.73 -3.41 -3.12
N SER A 55 11.38 -3.66 -1.98
CA SER A 55 12.81 -3.40 -1.83
C SER A 55 13.65 -4.28 -2.75
N ALA A 56 13.28 -5.56 -2.90
CA ALA A 56 13.96 -6.51 -3.77
C ALA A 56 13.94 -6.04 -5.24
N THR A 57 12.80 -5.52 -5.70
CA THR A 57 12.67 -4.99 -7.07
C THR A 57 13.42 -3.66 -7.27
N CYS A 58 13.37 -2.77 -6.27
CA CYS A 58 14.03 -1.47 -6.34
C CYS A 58 15.56 -1.57 -6.37
N LEU A 59 16.14 -2.46 -5.57
CA LEU A 59 17.59 -2.59 -5.42
C LEU A 59 18.26 -3.35 -6.57
N SER A 60 17.50 -4.20 -7.28
CA SER A 60 18.08 -5.10 -8.28
C SER A 60 18.47 -4.40 -9.59
N ASN A 61 17.81 -3.30 -9.97
CA ASN A 61 17.81 -2.88 -11.36
C ASN A 61 18.57 -1.58 -11.72
N ARG A 62 19.27 -0.90 -10.78
CA ARG A 62 20.01 0.37 -11.01
C ARG A 62 19.25 1.45 -11.80
N ILE A 63 17.92 1.36 -11.85
CA ILE A 63 17.03 2.34 -12.47
C ILE A 63 16.25 3.04 -11.36
N PRO A 64 15.84 4.31 -11.54
CA PRO A 64 14.93 4.96 -10.61
C PRO A 64 13.61 4.18 -10.51
N VAL A 65 13.23 3.78 -9.29
CA VAL A 65 11.99 3.06 -9.01
C VAL A 65 11.14 3.88 -8.05
N ILE A 66 9.82 3.84 -8.27
CA ILE A 66 8.81 4.32 -7.33
C ILE A 66 7.91 3.16 -6.92
N ALA A 67 7.76 2.93 -5.62
CA ALA A 67 6.79 1.97 -5.09
C ALA A 67 5.49 2.71 -4.73
N ILE A 68 4.38 2.30 -5.34
CA ILE A 68 3.03 2.79 -5.02
C ILE A 68 2.26 1.58 -4.48
N ARG A 69 1.90 1.62 -3.19
CA ARG A 69 1.24 0.51 -2.49
C ARG A 69 -0.08 0.98 -1.88
N GLY A 70 -1.06 0.10 -1.87
CA GLY A 70 -2.33 0.26 -1.16
C GLY A 70 -2.33 -0.59 0.11
N MET A 71 -2.95 -0.08 1.17
CA MET A 71 -3.06 -0.79 2.44
C MET A 71 -4.30 -1.67 2.45
N SER A 72 -4.11 -2.98 2.56
CA SER A 72 -5.17 -4.00 2.64
C SER A 72 -5.63 -4.28 4.06
N ASP A 73 -4.76 -4.09 5.04
CA ASP A 73 -4.99 -4.43 6.43
C ASP A 73 -4.07 -3.65 7.37
N LEU A 74 -4.32 -3.79 8.67
CA LEU A 74 -3.42 -3.37 9.72
C LEU A 74 -2.83 -4.63 10.34
N ALA A 75 -1.56 -4.92 10.05
CA ALA A 75 -0.83 -6.10 10.52
C ALA A 75 -1.08 -6.43 12.01
N GLY A 76 -1.80 -7.52 12.32
CA GLY A 76 -2.16 -7.92 13.68
C GLY A 76 -3.06 -6.93 14.44
N GLY A 77 -3.74 -6.02 13.77
CA GLY A 77 -4.66 -5.03 14.35
C GLY A 77 -6.10 -5.51 14.45
N GLN A 78 -6.41 -6.69 13.91
CA GLN A 78 -7.73 -7.31 13.91
C GLN A 78 -7.97 -8.16 15.17
N SER A 79 -9.25 -8.33 15.52
CA SER A 79 -9.67 -9.28 16.57
C SER A 79 -9.99 -10.68 16.03
N GLY A 80 -9.96 -10.88 14.71
CA GLY A 80 -10.36 -12.12 14.03
C GLY A 80 -9.53 -12.37 12.77
N GLU A 81 -10.15 -12.77 11.68
CA GLU A 81 -9.46 -12.94 10.40
C GLU A 81 -8.85 -11.63 9.90
N ASN A 82 -7.67 -11.72 9.28
CA ASN A 82 -6.99 -10.56 8.72
C ASN A 82 -7.85 -9.94 7.62
N ALA A 83 -7.94 -8.61 7.61
CA ALA A 83 -8.82 -7.89 6.70
C ALA A 83 -8.32 -7.83 5.24
N MET A 84 -7.15 -8.41 4.96
CA MET A 84 -6.52 -8.42 3.64
C MET A 84 -7.46 -8.99 2.58
N ASP A 85 -8.10 -10.15 2.83
CA ASP A 85 -9.01 -10.75 1.86
C ASP A 85 -10.27 -9.91 1.63
N THR A 86 -10.65 -9.11 2.63
CA THR A 86 -11.82 -8.23 2.58
C THR A 86 -11.54 -6.94 1.80
N TYR A 87 -10.42 -6.27 2.08
CA TYR A 87 -10.10 -4.95 1.50
C TYR A 87 -9.00 -4.97 0.44
N GLY A 88 -8.40 -6.13 0.14
CA GLY A 88 -7.32 -6.27 -0.82
C GLY A 88 -7.71 -5.78 -2.22
N SER A 89 -8.94 -6.07 -2.66
CA SER A 89 -9.47 -5.57 -3.93
C SER A 89 -9.60 -4.04 -3.97
N LEU A 90 -10.04 -3.43 -2.86
CA LEU A 90 -10.13 -1.97 -2.72
C LEU A 90 -8.74 -1.32 -2.69
N ALA A 91 -7.79 -1.92 -1.98
CA ALA A 91 -6.40 -1.49 -1.94
C ALA A 91 -5.76 -1.55 -3.33
N ALA A 92 -5.98 -2.64 -4.07
CA ALA A 92 -5.49 -2.81 -5.45
C ALA A 92 -6.12 -1.79 -6.41
N LEU A 93 -7.44 -1.58 -6.35
CA LEU A 93 -8.14 -0.60 -7.19
C LEU A 93 -7.62 0.82 -6.96
N ASN A 94 -7.49 1.24 -5.71
CA ASN A 94 -6.97 2.55 -5.36
C ASN A 94 -5.50 2.73 -5.77
N THR A 95 -4.70 1.68 -5.63
CA THR A 95 -3.30 1.66 -6.11
C THR A 95 -3.24 1.83 -7.62
N ALA A 96 -4.05 1.08 -8.38
CA ALA A 96 -4.11 1.19 -9.83
C ALA A 96 -4.53 2.60 -10.26
N LYS A 97 -5.53 3.20 -9.61
CA LYS A 97 -5.93 4.60 -9.87
C LYS A 97 -4.79 5.58 -9.61
N ALA A 98 -4.04 5.39 -8.52
CA ALA A 98 -2.88 6.23 -8.21
C ALA A 98 -1.76 6.09 -9.24
N VAL A 99 -1.45 4.86 -9.66
CA VAL A 99 -0.47 4.55 -10.72
C VAL A 99 -0.89 5.19 -12.05
N LEU A 100 -2.13 4.98 -12.49
CA LEU A 100 -2.64 5.58 -13.73
C LEU A 100 -2.58 7.11 -13.69
N LYS A 101 -2.95 7.71 -12.55
CA LYS A 101 -2.88 9.16 -12.38
C LYS A 101 -1.42 9.64 -12.42
N PHE A 102 -0.50 8.94 -11.78
CA PHE A 102 0.92 9.25 -11.81
C PHE A 102 1.48 9.18 -13.24
N ILE A 103 1.20 8.10 -13.97
CA ILE A 103 1.62 7.91 -15.37
C ILE A 103 1.08 9.03 -16.26
N SER A 104 -0.19 9.43 -16.08
CA SER A 104 -0.80 10.54 -16.86
C SER A 104 -0.13 11.90 -16.65
N LYS A 105 0.69 12.02 -15.60
CA LYS A 105 1.46 13.23 -15.26
C LYS A 105 2.92 13.14 -15.65
N LEU A 106 3.39 12.00 -16.14
CA LEU A 106 4.76 11.86 -16.63
C LEU A 106 4.96 12.65 -17.93
N PRO A 107 6.13 13.30 -18.11
CA PRO A 107 6.49 13.91 -19.37
C PRO A 107 6.37 12.90 -20.52
N GLY A 108 5.79 13.32 -21.64
CA GLY A 108 5.66 12.48 -22.83
C GLY A 108 4.38 11.65 -22.93
N TYR A 109 3.55 11.55 -21.89
CA TYR A 109 2.32 10.75 -21.90
C TYR A 109 1.33 11.17 -23.01
N ASN A 110 1.13 12.48 -23.22
CA ASN A 110 0.22 13.03 -24.23
C ASN A 110 0.82 13.07 -25.66
N SER A 111 2.02 12.55 -25.85
CA SER A 111 2.71 12.52 -27.16
C SER A 111 2.55 11.18 -27.87
N ARG A 112 1.66 10.31 -27.36
CA ARG A 112 1.28 9.03 -27.95
C ARG A 112 -0.17 9.08 -28.40
#